data_AF-A0A1A2N1N4-F1
#
_entry.id   AF-A0A1A2N1N4-F1
#
_cell.length_a   1.000
_cell.length_b   1.000
_cell.length_c   1.000
_cell.angle_alpha   90.00
_cell.angle_beta   90.00
_cell.angle_gamma   90.00
#
_symmetry.space_group_name_H-M   'P 1'
#
loop_
_entity.id
_entity.type
_entity.pdbx_description
1 polymer ?
#
loop_
_entity_poly.entity_id
_entity_poly.type
_entity_poly.pdbx_seq_one_letter_code
_entity_poly.pdbx_strand_id
1 'polypeptide(L)'
;MPQSGSVVIDPRRHDAVLLHTPDPTLEGKLREVGVGTAAYTDDPLDAARRLQVRPGRCVVVTADEAGVAAARAGGFALVIGVDAGRGDALRDAGADAVVAGLGEVTVRSGDRRMSQLPDALTALDDLAARRPAVFFDFDGTLSDIVNDPDAAVPVDGATEALRELAASCPVAVLSGRDLADVTKRVGVPGIWYAGSHGFELTAPDGAHHQNDDAAPAIPVLQAAAGELRERLGSIPGVVVEHKRFGVAVHYRNAGRDRVGEVAAAVRAAGRRDGLRVTTGREVIELRPDLDWDKGKTLRWVLDHLTGAEPGSRTPVYLGDDITDEDAFDAVRDGGVPILVRHSDDGDRATAAQFALDSPAQASEFTARLARRLSS
;
A
#
# COMPACT_ATOMS: atom_id res chain seq x y z
N MET A 1 -23.18 16.93 7.01
CA MET A 1 -22.06 17.34 7.86
C MET A 1 -21.05 16.21 7.78
N PRO A 2 -19.82 16.44 7.29
CA PRO A 2 -18.83 15.38 7.26
C PRO A 2 -18.50 15.01 8.70
N GLN A 3 -18.49 13.72 9.02
CA GLN A 3 -18.18 13.21 10.35
C GLN A 3 -16.77 13.71 10.74
N SER A 4 -16.63 14.24 11.96
CA SER A 4 -15.31 14.46 12.57
C SER A 4 -14.66 13.09 12.75
N GLY A 5 -13.87 12.68 11.77
CA GLY A 5 -13.15 11.43 11.79
C GLY A 5 -11.90 11.62 12.63
N SER A 6 -11.79 10.84 13.71
CA SER A 6 -10.53 10.69 14.43
C SER A 6 -9.41 10.35 13.46
N VAL A 7 -8.30 11.09 13.48
CA VAL A 7 -7.14 10.82 12.63
C VAL A 7 -6.22 9.85 13.35
N VAL A 8 -5.83 8.76 12.68
CA VAL A 8 -4.98 7.72 13.28
C VAL A 8 -3.54 7.89 12.79
N ILE A 9 -2.61 8.05 13.73
CA ILE A 9 -1.18 7.90 13.47
C ILE A 9 -0.83 6.42 13.60
N ASP A 10 -0.45 5.83 12.46
CA ASP A 10 -0.13 4.41 12.33
C ASP A 10 1.40 4.17 12.36
N PRO A 11 1.97 3.46 13.35
CA PRO A 11 3.41 3.21 13.45
C PRO A 11 3.96 2.29 12.34
N ARG A 12 3.07 1.68 11.55
CA ARG A 12 3.43 0.90 10.37
C ARG A 12 3.75 1.82 9.19
N ARG A 13 3.03 2.96 9.10
CA ARG A 13 3.12 3.97 8.02
C ARG A 13 4.03 5.15 8.38
N HIS A 14 4.20 5.43 9.68
CA HIS A 14 4.88 6.63 10.17
C HIS A 14 5.98 6.29 11.17
N ASP A 15 7.18 6.83 10.91
CA ASP A 15 8.36 6.66 11.76
C ASP A 15 8.53 7.85 12.72
N ALA A 16 7.99 9.03 12.39
CA ALA A 16 8.02 10.20 13.26
C ALA A 16 6.83 11.15 13.09
N VAL A 17 6.58 11.96 14.12
CA VAL A 17 5.60 13.04 14.15
C VAL A 17 6.27 14.36 14.50
N LEU A 18 6.09 15.36 13.64
CA LEU A 18 6.56 16.72 13.86
C LEU A 18 5.42 17.57 14.39
N LEU A 19 5.62 18.14 15.56
CA LEU A 19 4.62 18.93 16.28
C LEU A 19 5.02 20.41 16.22
N HIS A 20 4.15 21.26 15.68
CA HIS A 20 4.38 22.71 15.79
C HIS A 20 4.20 23.17 17.25
N THR A 21 3.22 22.58 17.95
CA THR A 21 2.98 22.78 19.37
C THR A 21 3.16 21.45 20.10
N PRO A 22 4.07 21.35 21.10
CA PRO A 22 4.27 20.12 21.86
C PRO A 22 3.02 19.66 22.61
N ASP A 23 2.82 18.35 22.70
CA ASP A 23 1.74 17.72 23.46
C ASP A 23 2.26 16.47 24.18
N PRO A 24 2.53 16.55 25.50
CA PRO A 24 3.16 15.45 26.24
C PRO A 24 2.34 14.15 26.24
N THR A 25 1.01 14.24 26.11
CA THR A 25 0.13 13.06 26.10
C THR A 25 0.26 12.30 24.78
N LEU A 26 0.17 13.00 23.65
CA LEU A 26 0.36 12.42 22.33
C LEU A 26 1.81 11.92 22.16
N GLU A 27 2.80 12.69 22.59
CA GLU A 27 4.20 12.27 22.57
C GLU A 27 4.46 11.01 23.41
N GLY A 28 3.78 10.88 24.55
CA GLY A 28 3.80 9.65 25.36
C GLY A 28 3.31 8.44 24.58
N LYS A 29 2.12 8.54 23.98
CA LYS A 29 1.52 7.47 23.16
C LYS A 29 2.39 7.09 21.96
N LEU A 30 2.97 8.08 21.27
CA LEU A 30 3.85 7.86 20.13
C LEU A 30 5.13 7.12 20.54
N ARG A 31 5.72 7.51 21.68
CA ARG A 31 6.92 6.85 22.21
C ARG A 31 6.67 5.38 22.58
N GLU A 32 5.50 5.07 23.14
CA GLU A 32 5.12 3.69 23.49
C GLU A 32 5.08 2.76 22.28
N VAL A 33 4.72 3.27 21.10
CA VAL A 33 4.70 2.50 19.85
C VAL A 33 5.99 2.66 19.02
N GLY A 34 6.98 3.37 19.57
CA GLY A 34 8.29 3.60 18.96
C GLY A 34 8.26 4.53 17.73
N VAL A 35 7.34 5.49 17.72
CA VAL A 35 7.30 6.58 16.74
C VAL A 35 8.04 7.78 17.33
N GLY A 36 9.02 8.32 16.59
CA GLY A 36 9.80 9.47 17.02
C GLY A 36 8.96 10.76 17.07
N THR A 37 9.35 11.71 17.93
CA THR A 37 8.72 13.03 17.96
C THR A 37 9.76 14.14 17.92
N ALA A 38 9.42 15.25 17.27
CA ALA A 38 10.21 16.48 17.35
C ALA A 38 9.32 17.70 17.22
N ALA A 39 9.67 18.76 17.94
CA ALA A 39 9.09 20.08 17.71
C ALA A 39 9.74 20.77 16.50
N TYR A 40 8.98 21.61 15.80
CA TYR A 40 9.51 22.47 14.73
C TYR A 40 8.85 23.86 14.75
N THR A 41 9.63 24.89 14.40
CA THR A 41 9.18 26.29 14.38
C THR A 41 8.92 26.80 12.97
N ASP A 42 9.84 26.50 12.04
CA ASP A 42 9.85 27.05 10.69
C ASP A 42 9.57 25.93 9.67
N ASP A 43 10.61 25.34 9.09
CA ASP A 43 10.48 24.30 8.07
C ASP A 43 10.39 22.90 8.69
N PRO A 44 9.27 22.16 8.50
CA PRO A 44 9.17 20.78 8.95
C PRO A 44 10.23 19.86 8.30
N LEU A 45 10.72 20.16 7.09
CA LEU A 45 11.77 19.36 6.43
C LEU A 45 13.06 19.34 7.24
N ASP A 46 13.42 20.45 7.87
CA ASP A 46 14.62 20.51 8.71
C ASP A 46 14.48 19.64 9.96
N ALA A 47 13.29 19.58 10.55
CA ALA A 47 13.04 18.70 11.68
C ALA A 47 13.07 17.21 11.28
N ALA A 48 12.48 16.86 10.13
CA ALA A 48 12.56 15.51 9.57
C ALA A 48 14.01 15.09 9.30
N ARG A 49 14.84 15.98 8.73
CA ARG A 49 16.29 15.76 8.50
C ARG A 49 17.04 15.50 9.80
N ARG A 50 16.76 16.26 10.87
CA ARG A 50 17.39 16.06 12.19
C ARG A 50 17.03 14.71 12.80
N LEU A 51 15.79 14.25 12.60
CA LEU A 51 15.36 12.91 13.01
C LEU A 51 15.84 11.80 12.07
N GLN A 52 16.48 12.15 10.94
CA GLN A 52 16.88 11.22 9.88
C GLN A 52 15.69 10.40 9.33
N VAL A 53 14.49 10.99 9.34
CA VAL A 53 13.26 10.37 8.83
C VAL A 53 12.90 10.99 7.48
N ARG A 54 12.50 10.14 6.53
CA ARG A 54 12.02 10.57 5.22
C ARG A 54 10.66 11.27 5.37
N PRO A 55 10.38 12.39 4.66
CA PRO A 55 9.08 13.04 4.73
C PRO A 55 7.91 12.09 4.47
N GLY A 56 8.02 11.20 3.47
CA GLY A 56 7.01 10.17 3.16
C GLY A 56 6.81 9.09 4.24
N ARG A 57 7.49 9.18 5.38
CA ARG A 57 7.30 8.37 6.58
C ARG A 57 7.04 9.22 7.83
N CYS A 58 6.73 10.50 7.66
CA CYS A 58 6.63 11.46 8.74
C CYS A 58 5.29 12.19 8.70
N VAL A 59 4.69 12.37 9.89
CA VAL A 59 3.46 13.14 10.08
C VAL A 59 3.83 14.56 10.48
N VAL A 60 3.14 15.56 9.94
CA VAL A 60 3.21 16.94 10.44
C VAL A 60 1.89 17.32 11.07
N VAL A 61 1.94 17.90 12.26
CA VAL A 61 0.76 18.40 12.98
C VAL A 61 0.95 19.88 13.26
N THR A 62 0.06 20.71 12.73
CA THR A 62 0.17 22.17 12.82
C THR A 62 -1.16 22.88 12.73
N ALA A 63 -1.26 24.06 13.35
CA ALA A 63 -2.39 24.98 13.21
C ALA A 63 -2.12 26.09 12.17
N ASP A 64 -0.91 26.12 11.60
CA ASP A 64 -0.48 27.14 10.66
C ASP A 64 -0.61 26.69 9.19
N GLU A 65 -1.19 27.55 8.37
CA GLU A 65 -1.37 27.35 6.92
C GLU A 65 -0.03 27.26 6.19
N ALA A 66 0.95 28.07 6.58
CA ALA A 66 2.28 28.01 5.96
C ALA A 66 2.98 26.69 6.32
N GLY A 67 2.84 26.21 7.55
CA GLY A 67 3.26 24.88 7.97
C GLY A 67 2.62 23.74 7.17
N VAL A 68 1.30 23.80 6.93
CA VAL A 68 0.59 22.83 6.09
C VAL A 68 1.13 22.86 4.66
N ALA A 69 1.23 24.04 4.06
CA ALA A 69 1.71 24.19 2.68
C ALA A 69 3.16 23.70 2.52
N ALA A 70 4.03 24.00 3.49
CA ALA A 70 5.41 23.52 3.53
C ALA A 70 5.49 21.99 3.66
N ALA A 71 4.70 21.38 4.57
CA ALA A 71 4.64 19.94 4.71
C ALA A 71 4.11 19.26 3.44
N ARG A 72 3.07 19.83 2.82
CA ARG A 72 2.53 19.29 1.57
C ARG A 72 3.54 19.38 0.43
N ALA A 73 4.24 20.50 0.31
CA ALA A 73 5.31 20.67 -0.67
C ALA A 73 6.51 19.75 -0.40
N GLY A 74 6.80 19.48 0.88
CA GLY A 74 7.86 18.58 1.34
C GLY A 74 7.55 17.09 1.16
N GLY A 75 6.33 16.72 0.76
CA GLY A 75 5.95 15.33 0.53
C GLY A 75 5.83 14.52 1.83
N PHE A 76 5.36 15.15 2.91
CA PHE A 76 5.09 14.45 4.16
C PHE A 76 3.96 13.42 4.01
N ALA A 77 4.05 12.32 4.76
CA ALA A 77 3.13 11.17 4.65
C ALA A 77 1.69 11.53 5.01
N LEU A 78 1.54 12.37 6.04
CA LEU A 78 0.26 12.82 6.57
C LEU A 78 0.42 14.23 7.15
N VAL A 79 -0.44 15.15 6.74
CA VAL A 79 -0.49 16.52 7.25
C VAL A 79 -1.81 16.74 8.00
N ILE A 80 -1.71 16.90 9.31
CA ILE A 80 -2.86 17.10 10.21
C ILE A 80 -2.94 18.58 10.60
N GLY A 81 -3.99 19.24 10.15
CA GLY A 81 -4.36 20.57 10.58
C GLY A 81 -5.07 20.55 11.95
N VAL A 82 -4.65 21.39 12.89
CA VAL A 82 -5.39 21.62 14.15
C VAL A 82 -6.21 22.88 14.01
N ASP A 83 -7.53 22.74 14.01
CA ASP A 83 -8.48 23.82 13.77
C ASP A 83 -8.61 24.74 14.98
N ALA A 84 -8.02 25.93 14.88
CA ALA A 84 -8.20 27.03 15.81
C ALA A 84 -9.20 28.09 15.28
N GLY A 85 -10.17 27.68 14.47
CA GLY A 85 -11.15 28.55 13.80
C GLY A 85 -10.83 28.86 12.34
N ARG A 86 -9.95 28.07 11.69
CA ARG A 86 -9.51 28.24 10.30
C ARG A 86 -9.46 26.91 9.52
N GLY A 87 -10.31 25.94 9.86
CA GLY A 87 -10.26 24.61 9.28
C GLY A 87 -10.31 24.58 7.74
N ASP A 88 -11.11 25.44 7.11
CA ASP A 88 -11.20 25.51 5.65
C ASP A 88 -9.89 25.99 5.01
N ALA A 89 -9.23 26.99 5.61
CA ALA A 89 -7.96 27.48 5.11
C ALA A 89 -6.84 26.42 5.23
N LEU A 90 -6.86 25.59 6.28
CA LEU A 90 -5.93 24.46 6.43
C LEU A 90 -6.17 23.39 5.35
N ARG A 91 -7.44 23.11 5.00
CA ARG A 91 -7.78 22.18 3.90
C ARG A 91 -7.31 22.75 2.56
N ASP A 92 -7.55 24.02 2.31
CA ASP A 92 -7.14 24.71 1.08
C ASP A 92 -5.61 24.77 0.94
N ALA A 93 -4.88 24.89 2.06
CA ALA A 93 -3.42 24.79 2.11
C ALA A 93 -2.89 23.36 1.84
N GLY A 94 -3.76 22.35 1.91
CA GLY A 94 -3.44 20.97 1.55
C GLY A 94 -3.29 20.02 2.74
N ALA A 95 -3.91 20.30 3.89
CA ALA A 95 -3.99 19.35 5.00
C ALA A 95 -4.76 18.10 4.56
N ASP A 96 -4.23 16.91 4.86
CA ASP A 96 -4.90 15.64 4.56
C ASP A 96 -6.07 15.40 5.52
N ALA A 97 -5.98 15.92 6.75
CA ALA A 97 -7.06 15.92 7.72
C ALA A 97 -7.03 17.19 8.58
N VAL A 98 -8.19 17.57 9.12
CA VAL A 98 -8.31 18.70 10.04
C VAL A 98 -9.13 18.25 11.25
N VAL A 99 -8.54 18.42 12.44
CA VAL A 99 -9.11 18.03 13.74
C VAL A 99 -9.36 19.26 14.61
N ALA A 100 -10.36 19.22 15.49
CA ALA A 100 -10.65 20.33 16.41
C ALA A 100 -9.57 20.48 17.50
N GLY A 101 -8.80 19.43 17.77
CA GLY A 101 -7.73 19.42 18.75
C GLY A 101 -6.95 18.11 18.73
N LEU A 102 -5.79 18.10 19.39
CA LEU A 102 -4.91 16.92 19.44
C LEU A 102 -5.53 15.70 20.13
N GLY A 103 -6.59 15.90 20.94
CA GLY A 103 -7.35 14.79 21.54
C GLY A 103 -8.11 13.92 20.53
N GLU A 104 -8.37 14.42 19.32
CA GLU A 104 -8.98 13.65 18.22
C GLU A 104 -7.95 12.88 17.39
N VAL A 105 -6.65 13.09 17.65
CA VAL A 105 -5.57 12.31 17.06
C VAL A 105 -5.35 11.06 17.92
N THR A 106 -5.56 9.90 17.31
CA THR A 106 -5.32 8.61 17.95
C THR A 106 -4.03 8.00 17.42
N VAL A 107 -3.46 7.07 18.19
CA VAL A 107 -2.23 6.35 17.83
C VAL A 107 -2.56 4.87 17.83
N ARG A 108 -2.32 4.19 16.71
CA ARG A 108 -2.51 2.74 16.62
C ARG A 108 -1.45 2.04 17.49
N SER A 109 -1.87 1.02 18.23
CA SER A 109 -1.02 0.26 19.15
C SER A 109 -1.32 -1.24 19.07
N GLY A 110 -0.46 -2.05 19.70
CA GLY A 110 -0.64 -3.52 19.79
C GLY A 110 -0.01 -4.32 18.65
N ASP A 111 0.53 -3.66 17.63
CA ASP A 111 1.33 -4.31 16.58
C ASP A 111 2.75 -4.60 17.08
N ARG A 112 3.35 -5.68 16.60
CA ARG A 112 4.72 -6.07 16.95
C ARG A 112 5.69 -5.50 15.93
N ARG A 113 6.96 -5.36 16.34
CA ARG A 113 8.05 -5.04 15.42
C ARG A 113 8.36 -6.26 14.56
N MET A 114 8.73 -6.05 13.30
CA MET A 114 9.04 -7.15 12.37
C MET A 114 10.04 -8.11 12.98
N SER A 115 11.12 -7.61 13.59
CA SER A 115 12.18 -8.38 14.26
C SER A 115 11.71 -9.32 15.38
N GLN A 116 10.52 -9.07 15.94
CA GLN A 116 9.96 -9.85 17.03
C GLN A 116 9.10 -11.02 16.53
N LEU A 117 8.72 -11.03 15.25
CA LEU A 117 7.82 -12.05 14.72
C LEU A 117 8.51 -13.43 14.63
N PRO A 118 7.82 -14.52 15.02
CA PRO A 118 8.29 -15.88 14.80
C PRO A 118 8.35 -16.24 13.31
N ASP A 119 9.21 -17.20 12.97
CA ASP A 119 9.32 -17.74 11.61
C ASP A 119 8.04 -18.51 11.20
N ALA A 120 7.46 -18.18 10.06
CA ALA A 120 6.24 -18.81 9.55
C ALA A 120 6.40 -20.30 9.22
N LEU A 121 7.62 -20.78 8.94
CA LEU A 121 7.90 -22.21 8.75
C LEU A 121 7.53 -23.04 9.98
N THR A 122 7.51 -22.44 11.17
CA THR A 122 7.09 -23.12 12.41
C THR A 122 5.58 -23.38 12.48
N ALA A 123 4.78 -22.70 11.65
CA ALA A 123 3.31 -22.82 11.63
C ALA A 123 2.78 -23.78 10.55
N LEU A 124 3.65 -24.42 9.75
CA LEU A 124 3.25 -25.24 8.60
C LEU A 124 2.27 -26.37 8.94
N ASP A 125 2.52 -27.11 10.02
CA ASP A 125 1.70 -28.26 10.39
C ASP A 125 0.30 -27.83 10.90
N ASP A 126 0.19 -26.71 11.63
CA ASP A 126 -1.10 -26.13 12.04
C ASP A 126 -1.88 -25.63 10.82
N LEU A 127 -1.21 -24.90 9.92
CA LEU A 127 -1.83 -24.37 8.70
C LEU A 127 -2.37 -25.47 7.79
N ALA A 128 -1.62 -26.55 7.61
CA ALA A 128 -2.04 -27.68 6.78
C ALA A 128 -3.31 -28.35 7.34
N ALA A 129 -3.46 -28.42 8.67
CA ALA A 129 -4.64 -28.98 9.32
C ALA A 129 -5.92 -28.11 9.19
N ARG A 130 -5.78 -26.86 8.76
CA ARG A 130 -6.84 -25.83 8.83
C ARG A 130 -7.45 -25.43 7.47
N ARG A 131 -7.25 -26.26 6.44
CA ARG A 131 -7.79 -26.08 5.07
C ARG A 131 -7.56 -24.66 4.54
N PRO A 132 -6.30 -24.30 4.26
CA PRO A 132 -5.96 -22.91 3.96
C PRO A 132 -6.53 -22.44 2.61
N ALA A 133 -6.75 -21.13 2.47
CA ALA A 133 -6.80 -20.44 1.20
C ALA A 133 -5.63 -19.44 1.20
N VAL A 134 -4.72 -19.54 0.25
CA VAL A 134 -3.43 -18.84 0.32
C VAL A 134 -3.38 -17.70 -0.67
N PHE A 135 -3.02 -16.53 -0.18
CA PHE A 135 -2.97 -15.28 -0.89
C PHE A 135 -1.54 -14.76 -0.85
N PHE A 136 -1.07 -14.25 -1.98
CA PHE A 136 0.27 -13.74 -2.13
C PHE A 136 0.22 -12.35 -2.72
N ASP A 137 1.01 -11.44 -2.19
CA ASP A 137 1.53 -10.35 -3.00
C ASP A 137 2.52 -10.88 -4.05
N PHE A 138 2.82 -10.08 -5.08
CA PHE A 138 3.79 -10.42 -6.10
C PHE A 138 5.18 -9.79 -5.87
N ASP A 139 5.30 -8.47 -5.92
CA ASP A 139 6.59 -7.76 -5.94
C ASP A 139 7.16 -7.67 -4.52
N GLY A 140 8.29 -8.31 -4.24
CA GLY A 140 8.84 -8.41 -2.89
C GLY A 140 8.35 -9.64 -2.11
N THR A 141 7.39 -10.39 -2.65
CA THR A 141 6.90 -11.64 -2.02
C THR A 141 7.20 -12.87 -2.87
N LEU A 142 6.69 -12.92 -4.11
CA LEU A 142 6.95 -14.01 -5.06
C LEU A 142 8.10 -13.68 -6.01
N SER A 143 8.42 -12.39 -6.18
CA SER A 143 9.54 -11.84 -6.94
C SER A 143 10.45 -11.06 -6.01
N ASP A 144 11.75 -11.02 -6.30
CA ASP A 144 12.64 -10.06 -5.64
C ASP A 144 12.28 -8.61 -6.03
N ILE A 145 12.61 -7.67 -5.13
CA ILE A 145 12.51 -6.24 -5.42
C ILE A 145 13.62 -5.87 -6.41
N VAL A 146 13.21 -5.36 -7.57
CA VAL A 146 14.12 -4.96 -8.66
C VAL A 146 14.01 -3.47 -8.96
N ASN A 147 15.12 -2.86 -9.42
CA ASN A 147 15.14 -1.44 -9.80
C ASN A 147 14.33 -1.13 -11.06
N ASP A 148 14.27 -2.11 -11.98
CA ASP A 148 13.47 -2.05 -13.20
C ASP A 148 12.23 -2.92 -13.01
N PRO A 149 11.03 -2.34 -12.84
CA PRO A 149 9.80 -3.09 -12.64
C PRO A 149 9.51 -4.10 -13.77
N ASP A 150 10.02 -3.86 -14.98
CA ASP A 150 9.82 -4.76 -16.11
C ASP A 150 10.66 -6.04 -15.99
N ALA A 151 11.73 -6.02 -15.20
CA ALA A 151 12.62 -7.16 -14.96
C ALA A 151 12.12 -8.10 -13.85
N ALA A 152 11.04 -7.76 -13.13
CA ALA A 152 10.54 -8.56 -12.02
C ALA A 152 10.05 -9.94 -12.49
N VAL A 153 10.58 -11.01 -11.92
CA VAL A 153 10.20 -12.39 -12.25
C VAL A 153 10.05 -13.18 -10.96
N PRO A 154 9.17 -14.20 -10.92
CA PRO A 154 9.11 -15.09 -9.78
C PRO A 154 10.49 -15.64 -9.44
N VAL A 155 10.82 -15.70 -8.14
CA VAL A 155 12.08 -16.31 -7.69
C VAL A 155 12.10 -17.81 -8.01
N ASP A 156 13.31 -18.38 -8.04
CA ASP A 156 13.51 -19.78 -8.40
C ASP A 156 12.57 -20.73 -7.61
N GLY A 157 11.83 -21.56 -8.34
CA GLY A 157 10.89 -22.54 -7.80
C GLY A 157 9.53 -21.99 -7.33
N ALA A 158 9.32 -20.67 -7.32
CA ALA A 158 8.06 -20.09 -6.85
C ALA A 158 6.87 -20.50 -7.73
N THR A 159 7.05 -20.50 -9.05
CA THR A 159 6.02 -20.91 -10.02
C THR A 159 5.62 -22.37 -9.84
N GLU A 160 6.59 -23.26 -9.66
CA GLU A 160 6.37 -24.69 -9.39
C GLU A 160 5.67 -24.89 -8.05
N ALA A 161 6.11 -24.21 -7.00
CA ALA A 161 5.51 -24.28 -5.66
C ALA A 161 4.05 -23.82 -5.68
N LEU A 162 3.74 -22.71 -6.36
CA LEU A 162 2.37 -22.23 -6.54
C LEU A 162 1.50 -23.24 -7.30
N ARG A 163 2.04 -23.86 -8.35
CA ARG A 163 1.33 -24.89 -9.12
C ARG A 163 1.01 -26.13 -8.27
N GLU A 164 1.96 -26.58 -7.46
CA GLU A 164 1.75 -27.69 -6.52
C GLU A 164 0.73 -27.32 -5.43
N LEU A 165 0.80 -26.10 -4.89
CA LEU A 165 -0.13 -25.63 -3.87
C LEU A 165 -1.56 -25.51 -4.40
N ALA A 166 -1.71 -24.97 -5.62
CA ALA A 166 -3.00 -24.79 -6.29
C ALA A 166 -3.74 -26.12 -6.57
N ALA A 167 -3.03 -27.25 -6.61
CA ALA A 167 -3.66 -28.57 -6.71
C ALA A 167 -4.36 -29.01 -5.42
N SER A 168 -4.00 -28.41 -4.27
CA SER A 168 -4.46 -28.82 -2.95
C SER A 168 -5.39 -27.80 -2.29
N CYS A 169 -5.26 -26.51 -2.61
CA CYS A 169 -6.09 -25.46 -2.05
C CYS A 169 -6.25 -24.25 -2.98
N PRO A 170 -7.22 -23.35 -2.71
CA PRO A 170 -7.33 -22.10 -3.45
C PRO A 170 -6.09 -21.22 -3.25
N VAL A 171 -5.59 -20.68 -4.35
CA VAL A 171 -4.46 -19.74 -4.39
C VAL A 171 -4.90 -18.47 -5.10
N ALA A 172 -4.42 -17.32 -4.60
CA ALA A 172 -4.63 -16.01 -5.20
C ALA A 172 -3.34 -15.19 -5.20
N VAL A 173 -3.08 -14.47 -6.29
CA VAL A 173 -2.01 -13.46 -6.36
C VAL A 173 -2.64 -12.08 -6.50
N LEU A 174 -2.34 -11.19 -5.56
CA LEU A 174 -2.75 -9.79 -5.54
C LEU A 174 -1.56 -8.92 -5.93
N SER A 175 -1.77 -7.94 -6.80
CA SER A 175 -0.70 -7.03 -7.22
C SER A 175 -1.23 -5.65 -7.60
N GLY A 176 -0.36 -4.64 -7.44
CA GLY A 176 -0.58 -3.31 -8.04
C GLY A 176 -0.36 -3.28 -9.56
N ARG A 177 0.32 -4.29 -10.12
CA ARG A 177 0.53 -4.44 -11.57
C ARG A 177 -0.79 -4.65 -12.31
N ASP A 178 -0.80 -4.32 -13.59
CA ASP A 178 -1.93 -4.66 -14.44
C ASP A 178 -2.18 -6.17 -14.45
N LEU A 179 -3.46 -6.55 -14.53
CA LEU A 179 -3.87 -7.95 -14.43
C LEU A 179 -3.16 -8.84 -15.46
N ALA A 180 -3.05 -8.37 -16.71
CA ALA A 180 -2.34 -9.09 -17.76
C ALA A 180 -0.84 -9.25 -17.48
N ASP A 181 -0.21 -8.26 -16.83
CA ASP A 181 1.23 -8.29 -16.50
C ASP A 181 1.50 -9.35 -15.42
N VAL A 182 0.81 -9.27 -14.28
CA VAL A 182 1.00 -10.24 -13.18
C VAL A 182 0.63 -11.66 -13.59
N THR A 183 -0.45 -11.86 -14.35
CA THR A 183 -0.83 -13.19 -14.87
C THR A 183 0.25 -13.76 -15.78
N LYS A 184 0.84 -12.93 -16.67
CA LYS A 184 1.92 -13.38 -17.55
C LYS A 184 3.19 -13.74 -16.80
N ARG A 185 3.56 -12.96 -15.78
CA ARG A 185 4.78 -13.19 -14.98
C ARG A 185 4.70 -14.45 -14.13
N VAL A 186 3.58 -14.67 -13.45
CA VAL A 186 3.38 -15.85 -12.60
C VAL A 186 3.14 -17.10 -13.44
N GLY A 187 2.33 -17.01 -14.51
CA GLY A 187 2.19 -18.10 -15.48
C GLY A 187 1.56 -19.40 -14.92
N VAL A 188 0.83 -19.33 -13.80
CA VAL A 188 0.11 -20.47 -13.21
C VAL A 188 -1.38 -20.35 -13.54
N PRO A 189 -1.98 -21.26 -14.32
CA PRO A 189 -3.42 -21.27 -14.57
C PRO A 189 -4.19 -21.83 -13.37
N GLY A 190 -5.51 -21.57 -13.30
CA GLY A 190 -6.37 -22.17 -12.28
C GLY A 190 -6.24 -21.54 -10.89
N ILE A 191 -5.64 -20.36 -10.78
CA ILE A 191 -5.58 -19.56 -9.55
C ILE A 191 -6.26 -18.20 -9.76
N TRP A 192 -6.57 -17.51 -8.67
CA TRP A 192 -7.06 -16.14 -8.75
C TRP A 192 -5.91 -15.17 -9.04
N TYR A 193 -6.15 -14.22 -9.92
CA TYR A 193 -5.28 -13.06 -10.10
C TYR A 193 -6.08 -11.80 -9.83
N ALA A 194 -5.54 -10.89 -9.02
CA ALA A 194 -6.07 -9.57 -8.81
C ALA A 194 -5.02 -8.53 -9.18
N GLY A 195 -5.31 -7.75 -10.21
CA GLY A 195 -4.44 -6.70 -10.73
C GLY A 195 -4.99 -5.31 -10.45
N SER A 196 -4.20 -4.30 -10.80
CA SER A 196 -4.54 -2.89 -10.73
C SER A 196 -5.08 -2.50 -9.35
N HIS A 197 -4.37 -2.91 -8.29
CA HIS A 197 -4.77 -2.70 -6.89
C HIS A 197 -6.11 -3.34 -6.49
N GLY A 198 -6.49 -4.43 -7.18
CA GLY A 198 -7.72 -5.17 -6.92
C GLY A 198 -8.97 -4.60 -7.59
N PHE A 199 -8.82 -3.67 -8.54
CA PHE A 199 -9.94 -3.18 -9.36
C PHE A 199 -10.37 -4.17 -10.45
N GLU A 200 -9.53 -5.14 -10.79
CA GLU A 200 -9.90 -6.24 -11.68
C GLU A 200 -9.23 -7.55 -11.30
N LEU A 201 -9.96 -8.63 -11.57
CA LEU A 201 -9.56 -9.97 -11.20
C LEU A 201 -9.91 -10.98 -12.31
N THR A 202 -9.16 -12.07 -12.35
CA THR A 202 -9.49 -13.27 -13.13
C THR A 202 -9.64 -14.44 -12.15
N ALA A 203 -10.78 -15.12 -12.21
CA ALA A 203 -11.06 -16.33 -11.45
C ALA A 203 -10.37 -17.56 -12.06
N PRO A 204 -10.25 -18.69 -11.33
CA PRO A 204 -9.65 -19.93 -11.82
C PRO A 204 -10.24 -20.48 -13.13
N ASP A 205 -11.53 -20.23 -13.38
CA ASP A 205 -12.25 -20.64 -14.59
C ASP A 205 -12.08 -19.65 -15.77
N GLY A 206 -11.33 -18.56 -15.56
CA GLY A 206 -11.12 -17.49 -16.52
C GLY A 206 -12.17 -16.40 -16.51
N ALA A 207 -13.16 -16.45 -15.61
CA ALA A 207 -14.13 -15.37 -15.46
C ALA A 207 -13.43 -14.07 -15.04
N HIS A 208 -13.68 -13.00 -15.79
CA HIS A 208 -13.19 -11.67 -15.45
C HIS A 208 -14.18 -10.97 -14.52
N HIS A 209 -13.64 -10.36 -13.47
CA HIS A 209 -14.37 -9.54 -12.52
C HIS A 209 -13.72 -8.16 -12.45
N GLN A 210 -14.52 -7.16 -12.14
CA GLN A 210 -14.03 -5.81 -11.93
C GLN A 210 -14.83 -5.10 -10.85
N ASN A 211 -14.25 -4.05 -10.29
CA ASN A 211 -14.92 -3.17 -9.37
C ASN A 211 -15.84 -2.21 -10.15
N ASP A 212 -17.15 -2.39 -10.00
CA ASP A 212 -18.16 -1.59 -10.72
C ASP A 212 -18.17 -0.12 -10.30
N ASP A 213 -17.73 0.21 -9.08
CA ASP A 213 -17.58 1.60 -8.63
C ASP A 213 -16.34 2.27 -9.25
N ALA A 214 -15.31 1.48 -9.58
CA ALA A 214 -14.09 1.98 -10.22
C ALA A 214 -14.21 2.03 -11.76
N ALA A 215 -15.05 1.19 -12.36
CA ALA A 215 -15.21 1.08 -13.81
C ALA A 215 -15.57 2.40 -14.53
N PRO A 216 -16.39 3.31 -13.96
CA PRO A 216 -16.68 4.62 -14.56
C PRO A 216 -15.43 5.50 -14.75
N ALA A 217 -14.36 5.28 -13.99
CA ALA A 217 -13.12 6.03 -14.11
C ALA A 217 -12.27 5.61 -15.32
N ILE A 218 -12.49 4.43 -15.91
CA ILE A 218 -11.71 3.93 -17.06
C ILE A 218 -11.70 4.91 -18.24
N PRO A 219 -12.85 5.35 -18.80
CA PRO A 219 -12.85 6.32 -19.90
C PRO A 219 -12.27 7.69 -19.50
N VAL A 220 -12.41 8.07 -18.22
CA VAL A 220 -11.87 9.32 -17.67
C VAL A 220 -10.34 9.28 -17.65
N LEU A 221 -9.76 8.17 -17.18
CA LEU A 221 -8.31 7.92 -17.17
C LEU A 221 -7.74 7.88 -18.59
N GLN A 222 -8.46 7.28 -19.53
CA GLN A 222 -8.07 7.27 -20.94
C GLN A 222 -8.00 8.69 -21.52
N ALA A 223 -9.00 9.53 -21.24
CA ALA A 223 -9.01 10.93 -21.66
C ALA A 223 -7.87 11.73 -21.00
N ALA A 224 -7.68 11.56 -19.68
CA ALA A 224 -6.61 12.22 -18.93
C ALA A 224 -5.22 11.83 -19.46
N ALA A 225 -5.00 10.56 -19.82
CA ALA A 225 -3.75 10.12 -20.44
C ALA A 225 -3.52 10.76 -21.81
N GLY A 226 -4.56 10.94 -22.63
CA GLY A 226 -4.49 11.65 -23.90
C GLY A 226 -4.03 13.09 -23.72
N GLU A 227 -4.68 13.84 -22.83
CA GLU A 227 -4.32 15.22 -22.54
C GLU A 227 -2.92 15.36 -21.95
N LEU A 228 -2.55 14.49 -21.00
CA LEU A 228 -1.21 14.51 -20.41
C LEU A 228 -0.13 14.23 -21.45
N ARG A 229 -0.38 13.35 -22.43
CA ARG A 229 0.54 13.13 -23.55
C ARG A 229 0.69 14.36 -24.43
N GLU A 230 -0.40 15.02 -24.76
CA GLU A 230 -0.37 16.26 -25.55
C GLU A 230 0.41 17.37 -24.83
N ARG A 231 0.19 17.51 -23.53
CA ARG A 231 0.75 18.59 -22.72
C ARG A 231 2.21 18.35 -22.30
N LEU A 232 2.57 17.10 -21.98
CA LEU A 232 3.88 16.75 -21.45
C LEU A 232 4.81 16.10 -22.49
N GLY A 233 4.29 15.69 -23.65
CA GLY A 233 5.05 14.97 -24.66
C GLY A 233 6.22 15.76 -25.25
N SER A 234 6.22 17.09 -25.13
CA SER A 234 7.35 17.95 -25.53
C SER A 234 8.47 18.02 -24.49
N ILE A 235 8.28 17.47 -23.28
CA ILE A 235 9.29 17.48 -22.22
C ILE A 235 10.16 16.22 -22.36
N PRO A 236 11.45 16.35 -22.72
CA PRO A 236 12.32 15.19 -22.85
C PRO A 236 12.42 14.41 -21.54
N GLY A 237 12.32 13.08 -21.63
CA GLY A 237 12.44 12.18 -20.49
C GLY A 237 11.16 11.97 -19.67
N VAL A 238 10.05 12.60 -20.05
CA VAL A 238 8.72 12.31 -19.48
C VAL A 238 8.00 11.25 -20.31
N VAL A 239 7.43 10.25 -19.64
CA VAL A 239 6.66 9.17 -20.28
C VAL A 239 5.29 9.06 -19.61
N VAL A 240 4.23 9.11 -20.41
CA VAL A 240 2.84 8.93 -19.95
C VAL A 240 2.34 7.54 -20.36
N GLU A 241 2.29 6.66 -19.36
CA GLU A 241 1.81 5.29 -19.47
C GLU A 241 0.33 5.25 -19.07
N HIS A 242 -0.51 4.64 -19.91
CA HIS A 242 -1.93 4.44 -19.62
C HIS A 242 -2.18 2.99 -19.30
N LYS A 243 -2.67 2.75 -18.10
CA LYS A 243 -3.15 1.47 -17.58
C LYS A 243 -4.68 1.49 -17.53
N ARG A 244 -5.30 0.33 -17.41
CA ARG A 244 -6.78 0.25 -17.43
C ARG A 244 -7.44 1.07 -16.30
N PHE A 245 -6.88 0.98 -15.09
CA PHE A 245 -7.33 1.74 -13.91
C PHE A 245 -6.27 2.73 -13.42
N GLY A 246 -5.42 3.25 -14.33
CA GLY A 246 -4.48 4.28 -13.92
C GLY A 246 -3.77 4.99 -15.05
N VAL A 247 -3.16 6.12 -14.73
CA VAL A 247 -2.21 6.81 -15.62
C VAL A 247 -0.94 7.05 -14.82
N ALA A 248 0.18 6.50 -15.25
CA ALA A 248 1.49 6.73 -14.63
C ALA A 248 2.28 7.71 -15.48
N VAL A 249 2.77 8.78 -14.87
CA VAL A 249 3.63 9.77 -15.50
C VAL A 249 5.02 9.67 -14.89
N HIS A 250 5.91 8.99 -15.63
CA HIS A 250 7.30 8.79 -15.25
C HIS A 250 8.13 10.01 -15.63
N TYR A 251 8.94 10.52 -14.72
CA TYR A 251 9.77 11.71 -14.93
C TYR A 251 11.22 11.53 -14.50
N ARG A 252 11.66 10.28 -14.27
CA ARG A 252 13.04 9.91 -13.89
C ARG A 252 14.12 10.56 -14.77
N ASN A 253 13.86 10.63 -16.07
CA ASN A 253 14.81 11.14 -17.06
C ASN A 253 14.54 12.61 -17.43
N ALA A 254 13.59 13.28 -16.78
CA ALA A 254 13.25 14.67 -17.06
C ALA A 254 14.24 15.64 -16.39
N GLY A 255 14.43 16.82 -17.00
CA GLY A 255 15.16 17.92 -16.37
C GLY A 255 14.55 18.28 -15.01
N ARG A 256 15.39 18.49 -13.98
CA ARG A 256 14.91 18.78 -12.61
C ARG A 256 14.02 20.04 -12.54
N ASP A 257 14.29 21.01 -13.39
CA ASP A 257 13.51 22.24 -13.56
C ASP A 257 12.10 22.01 -14.14
N ARG A 258 11.87 20.85 -14.77
CA ARG A 258 10.60 20.47 -15.40
C ARG A 258 9.71 19.60 -14.51
N VAL A 259 10.25 19.02 -13.43
CA VAL A 259 9.49 18.15 -12.50
C VAL A 259 8.28 18.88 -11.91
N GLY A 260 8.44 20.16 -11.57
CA GLY A 260 7.33 20.98 -11.06
C GLY A 260 6.19 21.14 -12.08
N GLU A 261 6.52 21.27 -13.36
CA GLU A 261 5.53 21.36 -14.44
C GLU A 261 4.77 20.04 -14.63
N VAL A 262 5.48 18.90 -14.60
CA VAL A 262 4.88 17.57 -14.64
C VAL A 262 3.92 17.37 -13.47
N ALA A 263 4.36 17.66 -12.25
CA ALA A 263 3.53 17.55 -11.06
C ALA A 263 2.30 18.45 -11.11
N ALA A 264 2.45 19.69 -11.58
CA ALA A 264 1.33 20.61 -11.74
C ALA A 264 0.31 20.10 -12.76
N ALA A 265 0.76 19.57 -13.91
CA ALA A 265 -0.11 19.04 -14.94
C ALA A 265 -0.93 17.83 -14.46
N VAL A 266 -0.27 16.85 -13.82
CA VAL A 266 -0.95 15.64 -13.31
C VAL A 266 -1.93 16.00 -12.20
N ARG A 267 -1.56 16.89 -11.27
CA ARG A 267 -2.46 17.35 -10.21
C ARG A 267 -3.66 18.12 -10.75
N ALA A 268 -3.47 18.92 -11.80
CA ALA A 268 -4.57 19.63 -12.44
C ALA A 268 -5.56 18.65 -13.08
N ALA A 269 -5.07 17.63 -13.78
CA ALA A 269 -5.91 16.57 -14.33
C ALA A 269 -6.66 15.83 -13.22
N GLY A 270 -5.96 15.38 -12.16
CA GLY A 270 -6.59 14.68 -11.04
C GLY A 270 -7.73 15.46 -10.38
N ARG A 271 -7.52 16.75 -10.10
CA ARG A 271 -8.57 17.60 -9.52
C ARG A 271 -9.77 17.81 -10.44
N ARG A 272 -9.53 18.06 -11.73
CA ARG A 272 -10.59 18.31 -12.71
C ARG A 272 -11.45 17.06 -12.91
N ASP A 273 -10.79 15.91 -12.94
CA ASP A 273 -11.39 14.65 -13.37
C ASP A 273 -11.86 13.77 -12.19
N GLY A 274 -11.71 14.26 -10.95
CA GLY A 274 -12.10 13.51 -9.73
C GLY A 274 -11.27 12.25 -9.51
N LEU A 275 -9.97 12.29 -9.88
CA LEU A 275 -9.05 11.17 -9.75
C LEU A 275 -8.09 11.40 -8.59
N ARG A 276 -7.75 10.32 -7.91
CA ARG A 276 -6.75 10.35 -6.84
C ARG A 276 -5.36 10.44 -7.44
N VAL A 277 -4.59 11.42 -6.96
CA VAL A 277 -3.18 11.60 -7.33
C VAL A 277 -2.31 10.92 -6.28
N THR A 278 -1.46 9.98 -6.70
CA THR A 278 -0.41 9.38 -5.86
C THR A 278 0.97 9.67 -6.42
N THR A 279 1.98 9.72 -5.56
CA THR A 279 3.37 9.96 -5.93
C THR A 279 4.22 8.77 -5.53
N GLY A 280 4.93 8.20 -6.49
CA GLY A 280 5.95 7.18 -6.26
C GLY A 280 7.35 7.72 -6.50
N ARG A 281 8.34 6.83 -6.54
CA ARG A 281 9.74 7.18 -6.87
C ARG A 281 9.85 7.56 -8.34
N GLU A 282 9.90 8.86 -8.61
CA GLU A 282 10.04 9.43 -9.96
C GLU A 282 8.86 9.13 -10.89
N VAL A 283 7.68 8.93 -10.30
CA VAL A 283 6.41 8.71 -10.99
C VAL A 283 5.27 9.42 -10.24
N ILE A 284 4.32 9.98 -10.98
CA ILE A 284 3.04 10.47 -10.43
C ILE A 284 1.91 9.71 -11.11
N GLU A 285 0.98 9.20 -10.32
CA GLU A 285 -0.08 8.33 -10.79
C GLU A 285 -1.45 8.99 -10.58
N LEU A 286 -2.34 8.79 -11.54
CA LEU A 286 -3.78 8.99 -11.40
C LEU A 286 -4.45 7.64 -11.28
N ARG A 287 -5.37 7.51 -10.33
CA ARG A 287 -6.18 6.30 -10.11
C ARG A 287 -7.62 6.67 -9.74
N PRO A 288 -8.58 5.74 -9.85
CA PRO A 288 -9.94 5.95 -9.34
C PRO A 288 -9.89 6.42 -7.88
N ASP A 289 -10.64 7.45 -7.54
CA ASP A 289 -10.73 7.94 -6.15
C ASP A 289 -11.71 7.10 -5.33
N LEU A 290 -11.38 5.81 -5.19
CA LEU A 290 -12.13 4.85 -4.41
C LEU A 290 -11.35 4.45 -3.17
N ASP A 291 -12.05 4.31 -2.05
CA ASP A 291 -11.49 3.66 -0.87
C ASP A 291 -11.49 2.14 -1.10
N TRP A 292 -10.43 1.65 -1.75
CA TRP A 292 -10.22 0.24 -2.05
C TRP A 292 -8.78 -0.16 -1.74
N ASP A 293 -8.61 -1.29 -1.07
CA ASP A 293 -7.33 -1.79 -0.55
C ASP A 293 -7.19 -3.31 -0.76
N LYS A 294 -5.98 -3.85 -0.50
CA LYS A 294 -5.72 -5.29 -0.65
C LYS A 294 -6.59 -6.13 0.29
N GLY A 295 -6.92 -5.63 1.48
CA GLY A 295 -7.81 -6.32 2.42
C GLY A 295 -9.25 -6.47 1.91
N LYS A 296 -9.79 -5.45 1.24
CA LYS A 296 -11.11 -5.50 0.56
C LYS A 296 -11.09 -6.49 -0.59
N THR A 297 -10.02 -6.49 -1.38
CA THR A 297 -9.82 -7.44 -2.49
C THR A 297 -9.76 -8.88 -1.98
N LEU A 298 -8.98 -9.12 -0.91
CA LEU A 298 -8.85 -10.41 -0.27
C LEU A 298 -10.19 -10.93 0.24
N ARG A 299 -10.94 -10.10 0.99
CA ARG A 299 -12.27 -10.45 1.50
C ARG A 299 -13.24 -10.79 0.38
N TRP A 300 -13.23 -10.00 -0.69
CA TRP A 300 -14.07 -10.27 -1.87
C TRP A 300 -13.75 -11.63 -2.50
N VAL A 301 -12.47 -11.99 -2.66
CA VAL A 301 -12.07 -13.32 -3.18
C VAL A 301 -12.48 -14.42 -2.20
N LEU A 302 -12.29 -14.23 -0.89
CA LEU A 302 -12.73 -15.20 0.12
C LEU A 302 -14.23 -15.50 0.03
N ASP A 303 -15.07 -14.46 -0.10
CA ASP A 303 -16.52 -14.62 -0.23
C ASP A 303 -16.89 -15.46 -1.48
N HIS A 304 -16.13 -15.34 -2.57
CA HIS A 304 -16.29 -16.16 -3.77
C HIS A 304 -15.80 -17.61 -3.61
N LEU A 305 -14.82 -17.85 -2.72
CA LEU A 305 -14.28 -19.18 -2.45
C LEU A 305 -15.15 -20.00 -1.48
N THR A 306 -15.77 -19.35 -0.50
CA THR A 306 -16.50 -20.06 0.56
C THR A 306 -17.92 -20.45 0.15
N GLY A 307 -18.50 -19.81 -0.87
CA GLY A 307 -19.96 -19.81 -1.01
C GLY A 307 -20.60 -19.29 0.29
N ALA A 308 -21.91 -19.45 0.45
CA ALA A 308 -22.68 -18.93 1.59
C ALA A 308 -22.36 -19.57 2.97
N GLU A 309 -21.22 -20.28 3.13
CA GLU A 309 -20.80 -20.92 4.37
C GLU A 309 -19.56 -20.23 4.96
N PRO A 310 -19.74 -19.26 5.88
CA PRO A 310 -18.64 -18.58 6.57
C PRO A 310 -17.74 -19.57 7.33
N GLY A 311 -16.42 -19.38 7.27
CA GLY A 311 -15.45 -20.10 8.11
C GLY A 311 -14.98 -21.46 7.58
N SER A 312 -15.27 -21.81 6.32
CA SER A 312 -14.84 -23.10 5.75
C SER A 312 -13.34 -23.21 5.43
N ARG A 313 -12.60 -22.09 5.40
CA ARG A 313 -11.17 -22.02 5.06
C ARG A 313 -10.43 -21.00 5.91
N THR A 314 -9.17 -21.29 6.22
CA THR A 314 -8.27 -20.37 6.93
C THR A 314 -7.51 -19.51 5.92
N PRO A 315 -7.72 -18.18 5.87
CA PRO A 315 -6.95 -17.33 4.97
C PRO A 315 -5.50 -17.21 5.45
N VAL A 316 -4.55 -17.44 4.55
CA VAL A 316 -3.13 -17.21 4.79
C VAL A 316 -2.69 -16.15 3.79
N TYR A 317 -2.12 -15.05 4.26
CA TYR A 317 -1.67 -13.96 3.39
C TYR A 317 -0.17 -13.75 3.54
N LEU A 318 0.56 -13.73 2.44
CA LEU A 318 1.97 -13.39 2.37
C LEU A 318 2.12 -12.05 1.63
N GLY A 319 2.81 -11.09 2.24
CA GLY A 319 3.10 -9.79 1.62
C GLY A 319 4.33 -9.14 2.23
N ASP A 320 4.91 -8.15 1.55
CA ASP A 320 6.18 -7.53 1.96
C ASP A 320 6.05 -6.06 2.39
N ASP A 321 5.13 -5.29 1.80
CA ASP A 321 5.13 -3.83 1.96
C ASP A 321 3.91 -3.28 2.72
N ILE A 322 3.86 -1.95 2.84
CA ILE A 322 2.88 -1.20 3.62
C ILE A 322 1.45 -1.35 3.08
N THR A 323 1.30 -1.70 1.80
CA THR A 323 -0.02 -1.97 1.20
C THR A 323 -0.61 -3.29 1.67
N ASP A 324 0.23 -4.18 2.18
CA ASP A 324 -0.13 -5.52 2.63
C ASP A 324 -0.64 -5.51 4.07
N GLU A 325 -0.35 -4.45 4.82
CA GLU A 325 -0.91 -4.22 6.15
C GLU A 325 -2.44 -4.20 6.16
N ASP A 326 -3.07 -3.72 5.09
CA ASP A 326 -4.52 -3.73 4.94
C ASP A 326 -5.06 -5.17 4.75
N ALA A 327 -4.28 -6.03 4.08
CA ALA A 327 -4.58 -7.45 3.94
C ALA A 327 -4.28 -8.24 5.23
N PHE A 328 -3.21 -7.90 5.94
CA PHE A 328 -2.88 -8.49 7.23
C PHE A 328 -3.97 -8.23 8.26
N ASP A 329 -4.46 -6.99 8.36
CA ASP A 329 -5.59 -6.63 9.22
C ASP A 329 -6.85 -7.41 8.82
N ALA A 330 -7.11 -7.58 7.53
CA ALA A 330 -8.29 -8.30 7.03
C ALA A 330 -8.30 -9.80 7.38
N VAL A 331 -7.13 -10.42 7.59
CA VAL A 331 -7.01 -11.86 7.93
C VAL A 331 -6.56 -12.09 9.38
N ARG A 332 -6.32 -11.02 10.14
CA ARG A 332 -5.80 -11.10 11.51
C ARG A 332 -6.66 -11.98 12.41
N ASP A 333 -7.97 -11.89 12.23
CA ASP A 333 -8.96 -12.67 12.97
C ASP A 333 -9.32 -13.95 12.20
N GLY A 334 -8.80 -15.09 12.65
CA GLY A 334 -9.11 -16.40 12.09
C GLY A 334 -8.23 -16.85 10.92
N GLY A 335 -7.39 -15.96 10.38
CA GLY A 335 -6.37 -16.25 9.38
C GLY A 335 -4.93 -16.21 9.92
N VAL A 336 -3.97 -16.20 9.01
CA VAL A 336 -2.53 -16.15 9.30
C VAL A 336 -1.85 -15.14 8.36
N PRO A 337 -1.63 -13.90 8.82
CA PRO A 337 -0.84 -12.91 8.09
C PRO A 337 0.65 -13.13 8.30
N ILE A 338 1.39 -13.23 7.19
CA ILE A 338 2.82 -13.51 7.13
C ILE A 338 3.50 -12.37 6.38
N LEU A 339 4.46 -11.72 7.04
CA LEU A 339 5.30 -10.72 6.41
C LEU A 339 6.50 -11.38 5.72
N VAL A 340 6.81 -11.00 4.49
CA VAL A 340 8.09 -11.28 3.85
C VAL A 340 9.01 -10.08 4.09
N ARG A 341 10.17 -10.31 4.71
CA ARG A 341 11.13 -9.26 5.05
C ARG A 341 12.13 -9.02 3.92
N HIS A 342 12.62 -7.80 3.85
CA HIS A 342 13.79 -7.40 3.08
C HIS A 342 14.85 -6.75 3.98
N SER A 343 16.09 -6.71 3.51
CA SER A 343 17.21 -6.08 4.23
C SER A 343 17.00 -4.58 4.49
N ASP A 344 16.16 -3.94 3.68
CA ASP A 344 16.05 -2.48 3.60
C ASP A 344 14.77 -1.94 4.31
N ASP A 345 13.93 -2.81 4.85
CA ASP A 345 12.62 -2.45 5.43
C ASP A 345 12.73 -1.79 6.81
N GLY A 346 13.94 -1.79 7.39
CA GLY A 346 14.15 -1.44 8.79
C GLY A 346 13.44 -2.42 9.73
N ASP A 347 13.04 -1.94 10.91
CA ASP A 347 12.27 -2.73 11.88
C ASP A 347 10.93 -2.04 12.19
N ARG A 348 10.07 -1.88 11.19
CA ARG A 348 8.75 -1.24 11.35
C ARG A 348 7.79 -2.09 12.18
N ALA A 349 6.68 -1.50 12.64
CA ALA A 349 5.58 -2.27 13.21
C ALA A 349 4.78 -2.95 12.09
N THR A 350 4.11 -4.08 12.40
CA THR A 350 3.28 -4.80 11.43
C THR A 350 2.13 -5.55 12.11
N ALA A 351 1.00 -5.68 11.41
CA ALA A 351 -0.13 -6.51 11.82
C ALA A 351 0.10 -8.02 11.54
N ALA A 352 1.18 -8.37 10.82
CA ALA A 352 1.56 -9.76 10.60
C ALA A 352 1.86 -10.50 11.91
N GLN A 353 1.57 -11.80 11.93
CA GLN A 353 1.76 -12.66 13.10
C GLN A 353 3.04 -13.49 13.00
N PHE A 354 3.48 -13.75 11.77
CA PHE A 354 4.71 -14.47 11.44
C PHE A 354 5.51 -13.71 10.39
N ALA A 355 6.77 -14.08 10.24
CA ALA A 355 7.63 -13.55 9.20
C ALA A 355 8.37 -14.65 8.44
N LEU A 356 8.74 -14.33 7.21
CA LEU A 356 9.72 -15.02 6.39
C LEU A 356 10.80 -13.99 6.02
N ASP A 357 12.05 -14.42 5.96
CA ASP A 357 13.22 -13.55 5.82
C ASP A 357 13.50 -13.12 4.37
N SER A 358 12.82 -13.72 3.38
CA SER A 358 13.01 -13.37 1.96
C SER A 358 11.95 -13.97 1.03
N PRO A 359 11.82 -13.47 -0.21
CA PRO A 359 11.04 -14.11 -1.28
C PRO A 359 11.41 -15.58 -1.52
N ALA A 360 12.70 -15.92 -1.42
CA ALA A 360 13.15 -17.31 -1.52
C ALA A 360 12.56 -18.19 -0.41
N GLN A 361 12.47 -17.68 0.82
CA GLN A 361 11.83 -18.40 1.92
C GLN A 361 10.30 -18.47 1.77
N ALA A 362 9.66 -17.49 1.11
CA ALA A 362 8.25 -17.56 0.71
C ALA A 362 7.99 -18.68 -0.31
N SER A 363 8.86 -18.83 -1.31
CA SER A 363 8.84 -19.97 -2.24
C SER A 363 9.01 -21.30 -1.50
N GLU A 364 9.97 -21.40 -0.59
CA GLU A 364 10.19 -22.59 0.23
C GLU A 364 8.98 -22.94 1.12
N PHE A 365 8.42 -21.95 1.81
CA PHE A 365 7.22 -22.09 2.63
C PHE A 365 6.07 -22.65 1.80
N THR A 366 5.85 -22.09 0.60
CA THR A 366 4.80 -22.51 -0.35
C THR A 366 4.98 -23.98 -0.75
N ALA A 367 6.20 -24.37 -1.12
CA ALA A 367 6.50 -25.75 -1.52
C ALA A 367 6.33 -26.74 -0.36
N ARG A 368 6.73 -26.35 0.86
CA ARG A 368 6.56 -27.19 2.06
C ARG A 368 5.08 -27.33 2.42
N LEU A 369 4.30 -26.27 2.36
CA LEU A 369 2.86 -26.30 2.62
C LEU A 369 2.14 -27.19 1.60
N ALA A 370 2.46 -27.08 0.31
CA ALA A 370 1.90 -27.94 -0.73
C ALA A 370 2.13 -29.44 -0.43
N ARG A 371 3.37 -29.81 -0.06
CA ARG A 371 3.69 -31.18 0.34
C ARG A 371 2.89 -31.67 1.54
N ARG A 372 2.71 -30.82 2.56
CA ARG A 372 1.92 -31.16 3.76
C ARG A 372 0.43 -31.34 3.48
N LEU A 373 -0.12 -30.61 2.52
CA LEU A 373 -1.52 -30.76 2.12
C LEU A 373 -1.75 -32.00 1.24
N SER A 374 -0.70 -32.48 0.58
CA SER A 374 -0.75 -33.69 -0.27
C SER A 374 -0.47 -35.01 0.47
N SER A 375 0.06 -34.93 1.70
CA SER A 375 0.35 -36.08 2.57
C SER A 375 -0.82 -36.43 3.46
#